data_AF-A0A832QB98-F1
#
_entry.id   AF-A0A832QB98-F1
#
_cell.length_a   1.000
_cell.length_b   1.000
_cell.length_c   1.000
_cell.angle_alpha   90.00
_cell.angle_beta   90.00
_cell.angle_gamma   90.00
#
_symmetry.space_group_name_H-M   'P 1'
#
loop_
_entity.id
_entity.type
_entity.pdbx_description
1 polymer ?
#
loop_
_entity_poly.entity_id
_entity_poly.type
_entity_poly.pdbx_seq_one_letter_code
_entity_poly.pdbx_strand_id
1 'polypeptide(L)'
;MKQLAAVNRSLEKELQQLKSRLATAQGDELLESAQEIEGIKVLVSEVEGLDSKGLRESAERLRGKLGSSIVVLALQDAGKVSLVAAVSKDLVGRVKAGELVSALAVHVGGKGGGRPDMAMAGGTDPLGLPTALASAGDEIRRLLAAA
;
A
#
# COMPACT_ATOMS: atom_id res chain seq x y z
N MET A 1 7.29 -4.22 38.65
CA MET A 1 6.94 -4.92 37.39
C MET A 1 5.53 -4.63 36.86
N LYS A 2 4.44 -4.79 37.64
CA LYS A 2 3.05 -4.58 37.15
C LYS A 2 2.78 -3.16 36.61
N GLN A 3 3.33 -2.13 37.25
CA GLN A 3 3.14 -0.73 36.86
C GLN A 3 3.87 -0.38 35.56
N LEU A 4 5.06 -0.95 35.34
CA LEU A 4 5.82 -0.80 34.10
C LEU A 4 5.09 -1.42 32.90
N ALA A 5 4.47 -2.59 33.09
CA ALA A 5 3.65 -3.24 32.07
C ALA A 5 2.36 -2.45 31.75
N ALA A 6 1.74 -1.82 32.75
CA ALA A 6 0.56 -0.97 32.54
C ALA A 6 0.90 0.30 31.75
N VAL A 7 2.02 0.95 32.10
CA VAL A 7 2.54 2.11 31.35
C VAL A 7 2.89 1.72 29.92
N ASN A 8 3.56 0.59 29.71
CA ASN A 8 3.92 0.14 28.38
C ASN A 8 2.69 -0.11 27.49
N ARG A 9 1.65 -0.77 28.01
CA ARG A 9 0.37 -0.95 27.30
C ARG A 9 -0.34 0.36 26.98
N SER A 10 -0.24 1.37 27.87
CA SER A 10 -0.80 2.69 27.62
C SER A 10 -0.07 3.38 26.47
N LEU A 11 1.27 3.33 26.47
CA LEU A 11 2.11 3.89 25.42
C LEU A 11 1.89 3.19 24.08
N GLU A 12 1.77 1.87 24.05
CA GLU A 12 1.43 1.10 22.84
C GLU A 12 0.08 1.53 22.24
N LYS A 13 -0.94 1.74 23.10
CA LYS A 13 -2.25 2.21 22.66
C LYS A 13 -2.20 3.63 22.10
N GLU A 14 -1.49 4.53 22.78
CA GLU A 14 -1.35 5.92 22.36
C GLU A 14 -0.58 6.00 21.04
N LEU A 15 0.50 5.22 20.88
CA LEU A 15 1.21 5.07 19.61
C LEU A 15 0.29 4.58 18.49
N GLN A 16 -0.54 3.56 18.75
CA GLN A 16 -1.47 3.06 17.75
C GLN A 16 -2.52 4.13 17.34
N GLN A 17 -3.00 4.92 18.30
CA GLN A 17 -3.94 6.02 18.03
C GLN A 17 -3.28 7.12 17.19
N LEU A 18 -2.05 7.49 17.50
CA LEU A 18 -1.29 8.48 16.74
C LEU A 18 -1.03 8.01 15.30
N LYS A 19 -0.59 6.76 15.13
CA LYS A 19 -0.40 6.15 13.79
C LYS A 19 -1.69 6.14 12.97
N SER A 20 -2.83 5.81 13.60
CA SER A 20 -4.14 5.81 12.92
C SER A 20 -4.58 7.20 12.48
N ARG A 21 -4.36 8.23 13.30
CA ARG A 21 -4.63 9.62 12.94
C ARG A 21 -3.77 10.08 11.77
N LEU A 22 -2.46 9.77 11.82
CA LEU A 22 -1.52 10.09 10.76
C LEU A 22 -1.91 9.44 9.43
N ALA A 23 -2.30 8.16 9.46
CA ALA A 23 -2.80 7.45 8.29
C ALA A 23 -4.04 8.13 7.68
N THR A 24 -4.94 8.62 8.53
CA THR A 24 -6.17 9.29 8.08
C THR A 24 -5.86 10.61 7.38
N ALA A 25 -4.99 11.44 7.99
CA ALA A 25 -4.57 12.72 7.42
C ALA A 25 -3.88 12.55 6.05
N GLN A 26 -2.86 11.67 5.97
CA GLN A 26 -2.22 11.35 4.69
C GLN A 26 -3.22 10.80 3.68
N GLY A 27 -4.15 9.96 4.11
CA GLY A 27 -5.14 9.36 3.22
C GLY A 27 -6.05 10.37 2.54
N ASP A 28 -6.45 11.44 3.21
CA ASP A 28 -7.35 12.43 2.61
C ASP A 28 -6.63 13.27 1.54
N GLU A 29 -5.38 13.66 1.78
CA GLU A 29 -4.52 14.33 0.79
C GLU A 29 -4.25 13.44 -0.43
N LEU A 30 -4.03 12.14 -0.21
CA LEU A 30 -3.76 11.19 -1.27
C LEU A 30 -4.96 10.91 -2.20
N LEU A 31 -6.18 11.18 -1.78
CA LEU A 31 -7.33 11.01 -2.68
C LEU A 31 -7.26 11.98 -3.87
N GLU A 32 -6.66 13.14 -3.67
CA GLU A 32 -6.50 14.17 -4.71
C GLU A 32 -5.39 13.84 -5.71
N SER A 33 -4.44 12.97 -5.34
CA SER A 33 -3.36 12.53 -6.23
C SER A 33 -3.71 11.30 -7.07
N ALA A 34 -4.93 10.77 -6.93
CA ALA A 34 -5.42 9.69 -7.79
C ALA A 34 -5.50 10.14 -9.25
N GLN A 35 -4.88 9.36 -10.13
CA GLN A 35 -4.84 9.59 -11.58
C GLN A 35 -5.78 8.63 -12.31
N GLU A 36 -6.06 8.90 -13.57
CA GLU A 36 -6.83 8.00 -14.43
C GLU A 36 -5.92 7.28 -15.41
N ILE A 37 -6.02 5.96 -15.47
CA ILE A 37 -5.33 5.09 -16.43
C ILE A 37 -6.37 4.19 -17.10
N GLU A 38 -6.53 4.31 -18.41
CA GLU A 38 -7.50 3.49 -19.19
C GLU A 38 -8.93 3.51 -18.60
N GLY A 39 -9.37 4.67 -18.11
CA GLY A 39 -10.70 4.84 -17.49
C GLY A 39 -10.81 4.36 -16.03
N ILE A 40 -9.69 3.95 -15.41
CA ILE A 40 -9.64 3.43 -14.04
C ILE A 40 -8.91 4.44 -13.14
N LYS A 41 -9.46 4.69 -11.94
CA LYS A 41 -8.77 5.48 -10.91
C LYS A 41 -7.62 4.69 -10.32
N VAL A 42 -6.43 5.27 -10.37
CA VAL A 42 -5.19 4.68 -9.88
C VAL A 42 -4.53 5.63 -8.90
N LEU A 43 -4.21 5.13 -7.72
CA LEU A 43 -3.45 5.86 -6.71
C LEU A 43 -2.14 5.10 -6.43
N VAL A 44 -1.01 5.76 -6.63
CA VAL A 44 0.32 5.22 -6.32
C VAL A 44 1.03 6.21 -5.42
N SER A 45 1.44 5.80 -4.22
CA SER A 45 2.15 6.71 -3.32
C SER A 45 3.01 6.01 -2.27
N GLU A 46 3.98 6.75 -1.74
CA GLU A 46 4.70 6.41 -0.53
C GLU A 46 4.03 7.05 0.68
N VAL A 47 3.95 6.31 1.79
CA VAL A 47 3.40 6.77 3.06
C VAL A 47 4.39 6.51 4.18
N GLU A 48 4.40 7.40 5.17
CA GLU A 48 5.36 7.34 6.27
C GLU A 48 4.68 7.10 7.62
N GLY A 49 5.47 6.62 8.61
CA GLY A 49 5.03 6.48 10.00
C GLY A 49 4.03 5.35 10.24
N LEU A 50 3.83 4.46 9.26
CA LEU A 50 2.97 3.30 9.37
C LEU A 50 3.79 2.01 9.56
N ASP A 51 3.14 0.98 10.07
CA ASP A 51 3.63 -0.40 9.95
C ASP A 51 2.88 -1.12 8.83
N SER A 52 3.26 -2.36 8.52
CA SER A 52 2.63 -3.14 7.44
C SER A 52 1.11 -3.32 7.63
N LYS A 53 0.62 -3.31 8.88
CA LYS A 53 -0.83 -3.37 9.16
C LYS A 53 -1.50 -2.05 8.81
N GLY A 54 -0.96 -0.93 9.30
CA GLY A 54 -1.46 0.41 8.98
C GLY A 54 -1.42 0.73 7.48
N LEU A 55 -0.39 0.24 6.77
CA LEU A 55 -0.28 0.34 5.31
C LEU A 55 -1.46 -0.34 4.62
N ARG A 56 -1.74 -1.60 4.99
CA ARG A 56 -2.85 -2.38 4.45
C ARG A 56 -4.21 -1.73 4.74
N GLU A 57 -4.44 -1.31 5.98
CA GLU A 57 -5.68 -0.63 6.39
C GLU A 57 -5.88 0.68 5.64
N SER A 58 -4.79 1.40 5.31
CA SER A 58 -4.85 2.63 4.52
C SER A 58 -5.19 2.38 3.06
N ALA A 59 -4.58 1.38 2.43
CA ALA A 59 -4.92 1.01 1.06
C ALA A 59 -6.39 0.56 0.93
N GLU A 60 -6.89 -0.22 1.90
CA GLU A 60 -8.30 -0.63 1.96
C GLU A 60 -9.23 0.58 2.07
N ARG A 61 -8.93 1.52 2.99
CA ARG A 61 -9.72 2.73 3.18
C ARG A 61 -9.75 3.60 1.92
N LEU A 62 -8.59 3.82 1.30
CA LEU A 62 -8.45 4.63 0.09
C LEU A 62 -9.22 4.02 -1.08
N ARG A 63 -9.07 2.71 -1.31
CA ARG A 63 -9.86 1.99 -2.31
C ARG A 63 -11.36 2.14 -2.05
N GLY A 64 -11.78 2.01 -0.79
CA GLY A 64 -13.17 2.18 -0.39
C GLY A 64 -13.73 3.59 -0.69
N LYS A 65 -12.91 4.63 -0.53
CA LYS A 65 -13.27 6.02 -0.86
C LYS A 65 -13.26 6.31 -2.36
N LEU A 66 -12.34 5.70 -3.11
CA LEU A 66 -12.20 5.91 -4.56
C LEU A 66 -13.21 5.11 -5.40
N GLY A 67 -13.77 4.03 -4.86
CA GLY A 67 -14.73 3.16 -5.54
C GLY A 67 -14.02 2.17 -6.47
N SER A 68 -14.41 2.15 -7.75
CA SER A 68 -13.71 1.38 -8.79
C SER A 68 -12.30 1.95 -8.98
N SER A 69 -11.29 1.25 -8.46
CA SER A 69 -9.93 1.78 -8.34
C SER A 69 -8.86 0.71 -8.09
N ILE A 70 -7.62 1.09 -8.37
CA ILE A 70 -6.40 0.38 -8.00
C ILE A 70 -5.58 1.29 -7.10
N VAL A 71 -5.20 0.82 -5.91
CA VAL A 71 -4.38 1.57 -4.95
C VAL A 71 -3.11 0.80 -4.67
N VAL A 72 -1.96 1.43 -4.88
CA VAL A 72 -0.62 0.92 -4.55
C VAL A 72 0.00 1.87 -3.53
N LEU A 73 0.33 1.36 -2.35
CA LEU A 73 1.07 2.13 -1.35
C LEU A 73 2.37 1.44 -1.00
N ALA A 74 3.37 2.24 -0.65
CA ALA A 74 4.64 1.78 -0.11
C ALA A 74 4.98 2.49 1.19
N LEU A 75 5.80 1.87 2.03
CA LEU A 75 6.50 2.55 3.10
C LEU A 75 7.91 2.00 3.24
N GLN A 76 8.80 2.84 3.75
CA GLN A 76 10.10 2.46 4.25
C GLN A 76 10.08 2.43 5.79
N ASP A 77 10.55 1.33 6.38
CA ASP A 77 10.74 1.21 7.83
C ASP A 77 12.00 0.41 8.15
N ALA A 78 12.89 1.00 8.95
CA ALA A 78 14.12 0.36 9.44
C ALA A 78 14.94 -0.39 8.36
N GLY A 79 15.11 0.22 7.18
CA GLY A 79 15.87 -0.36 6.06
C GLY A 79 15.13 -1.45 5.27
N LYS A 80 13.83 -1.65 5.54
CA LYS A 80 12.93 -2.53 4.77
C LYS A 80 11.89 -1.70 4.05
N VAL A 81 11.37 -2.27 2.98
CA VAL A 81 10.23 -1.74 2.23
C VAL A 81 9.03 -2.65 2.45
N SER A 82 7.86 -2.07 2.68
CA SER A 82 6.59 -2.79 2.57
C SER A 82 5.76 -2.16 1.44
N LEU A 83 5.16 -3.02 0.61
CA LEU A 83 4.27 -2.64 -0.48
C LEU A 83 2.91 -3.28 -0.27
N VAL A 84 1.85 -2.58 -0.67
CA VAL A 84 0.50 -3.13 -0.75
C VAL A 84 -0.15 -2.72 -2.06
N ALA A 85 -0.87 -3.63 -2.68
CA ALA A 85 -1.76 -3.36 -3.79
C ALA A 85 -3.19 -3.77 -3.41
N ALA A 86 -4.15 -2.88 -3.61
CA ALA A 86 -5.56 -3.08 -3.38
C ALA A 86 -6.32 -2.82 -4.69
N VAL A 87 -7.05 -3.81 -5.19
CA VAL A 87 -7.83 -3.71 -6.43
C VAL A 87 -9.31 -3.83 -6.09
N SER A 88 -10.15 -2.98 -6.68
CA SER A 88 -11.60 -3.06 -6.49
C SER A 88 -12.18 -4.32 -7.14
N LYS A 89 -13.27 -4.85 -6.57
CA LYS A 89 -13.81 -6.17 -6.93
C LYS A 89 -14.15 -6.30 -8.41
N ASP A 90 -14.65 -5.23 -9.02
CA ASP A 90 -15.00 -5.13 -10.43
C ASP A 90 -13.78 -5.20 -11.37
N LEU A 91 -12.59 -4.86 -10.87
CA LEU A 91 -11.33 -4.86 -11.62
C LEU A 91 -10.49 -6.13 -11.42
N VAL A 92 -10.80 -6.95 -10.41
CA VAL A 92 -10.02 -8.17 -10.08
C VAL A 92 -9.91 -9.16 -11.26
N GLY A 93 -10.93 -9.21 -12.12
CA GLY A 93 -10.89 -10.04 -13.32
C GLY A 93 -9.87 -9.57 -14.37
N ARG A 94 -9.46 -8.30 -14.31
CA ARG A 94 -8.52 -7.66 -15.24
C ARG A 94 -7.14 -7.44 -14.65
N VAL A 95 -7.09 -7.08 -13.36
CA VAL A 95 -5.84 -6.81 -12.63
C VAL A 95 -5.87 -7.57 -11.32
N LYS A 96 -4.90 -8.47 -11.10
CA LYS A 96 -4.73 -9.15 -9.82
C LYS A 96 -3.72 -8.41 -8.95
N ALA A 97 -4.12 -8.04 -7.74
CA ALA A 97 -3.25 -7.37 -6.77
C ALA A 97 -1.95 -8.13 -6.51
N GLY A 98 -2.02 -9.47 -6.45
CA GLY A 98 -0.86 -10.34 -6.25
C GLY A 98 0.18 -10.26 -7.36
N GLU A 99 -0.27 -10.17 -8.62
CA GLU A 99 0.62 -10.05 -9.77
C GLU A 99 1.27 -8.66 -9.79
N LEU A 100 0.46 -7.61 -9.62
CA LEU A 100 0.92 -6.23 -9.55
C LEU A 100 1.98 -6.04 -8.45
N VAL A 101 1.68 -6.41 -7.20
CA VAL A 101 2.62 -6.19 -6.09
C VAL A 101 3.90 -7.00 -6.26
N SER A 102 3.82 -8.19 -6.87
CA SER A 102 4.99 -9.03 -7.12
C SER A 102 5.92 -8.43 -8.16
N ALA A 103 5.37 -7.84 -9.22
CA ALA A 103 6.15 -7.13 -10.23
C ALA A 103 6.91 -5.94 -9.62
N LEU A 104 6.23 -5.15 -8.77
CA LEU A 104 6.86 -4.00 -8.09
C LEU A 104 7.90 -4.43 -7.05
N ALA A 105 7.66 -5.53 -6.34
CA ALA A 105 8.54 -6.04 -5.30
C ALA A 105 9.94 -6.40 -5.82
N VAL A 106 10.08 -6.78 -7.09
CA VAL A 106 11.38 -7.11 -7.70
C VAL A 106 12.34 -5.93 -7.61
N HIS A 107 11.86 -4.69 -7.79
CA HIS A 107 12.69 -3.50 -7.72
C HIS A 107 13.30 -3.26 -6.33
N VAL A 108 12.63 -3.72 -5.26
CA VAL A 108 13.08 -3.54 -3.87
C VAL A 108 13.73 -4.80 -3.29
N GLY A 109 14.17 -5.72 -4.15
CA GLY A 109 14.79 -6.99 -3.76
C GLY A 109 13.82 -7.92 -3.02
N GLY A 110 12.52 -7.76 -3.28
CA GLY A 110 11.44 -8.32 -2.51
C GLY A 110 10.63 -9.40 -3.22
N LYS A 111 9.68 -9.97 -2.48
CA LYS A 111 8.65 -10.88 -3.00
C LYS A 111 7.32 -10.58 -2.33
N GLY A 112 6.24 -10.87 -3.06
CA GLY A 112 4.89 -10.60 -2.61
C GLY A 112 3.94 -11.77 -2.81
N GLY A 113 2.74 -11.59 -2.28
CA GLY A 113 1.64 -12.52 -2.41
C GLY A 113 0.39 -12.04 -1.69
N GLY A 114 -0.72 -12.68 -1.98
CA GLY A 114 -1.99 -12.34 -1.34
C GLY A 114 -3.18 -12.79 -2.16
N ARG A 115 -4.31 -12.17 -1.85
CA ARG A 115 -5.56 -12.42 -2.56
C ARG A 115 -5.60 -11.58 -3.84
N PRO A 116 -6.45 -11.96 -4.82
CA PRO A 116 -6.60 -11.19 -6.06
C PRO A 116 -7.02 -9.73 -5.86
N ASP A 117 -7.75 -9.43 -4.79
CA ASP A 117 -8.23 -8.08 -4.44
C ASP A 117 -7.27 -7.28 -3.55
N MET A 118 -6.35 -7.95 -2.87
CA MET A 118 -5.43 -7.34 -1.92
C MET A 118 -4.20 -8.22 -1.71
N ALA A 119 -3.03 -7.67 -1.99
CA ALA A 119 -1.76 -8.36 -1.81
C ALA A 119 -0.69 -7.44 -1.23
N MET A 120 0.29 -8.05 -0.59
CA MET A 120 1.39 -7.34 0.04
C MET A 120 2.72 -7.95 -0.39
N ALA A 121 3.75 -7.12 -0.38
CA ALA A 121 5.13 -7.53 -0.57
C ALA A 121 6.06 -6.85 0.42
N GLY A 122 7.21 -7.46 0.65
CA GLY A 122 8.30 -6.88 1.43
C GLY A 122 9.60 -6.94 0.65
N GLY A 123 10.47 -5.96 0.87
CA GLY A 123 11.79 -5.84 0.26
C GLY A 123 12.85 -5.37 1.25
N THR A 124 14.11 -5.58 0.90
CA THR A 124 15.28 -5.16 1.70
C THR A 124 16.15 -4.14 0.99
N ASP A 125 15.73 -3.66 -0.19
CA ASP A 125 16.40 -2.61 -0.94
C ASP A 125 15.50 -1.36 -1.06
N PRO A 126 15.62 -0.40 -0.13
CA PRO A 126 14.87 0.84 -0.21
C PRO A 126 15.29 1.77 -1.35
N LEU A 127 16.51 1.62 -1.88
CA LEU A 127 16.96 2.45 -3.01
C LEU A 127 16.19 2.12 -4.29
N GLY A 128 15.60 0.92 -4.36
CA GLY A 128 14.71 0.51 -5.45
C GLY A 128 13.29 1.06 -5.36
N LEU A 129 12.88 1.66 -4.24
CA LEU A 129 11.49 2.09 -4.03
C LEU A 129 11.03 3.18 -5.02
N PRO A 130 11.82 4.23 -5.32
CA PRO A 130 11.43 5.22 -6.33
C PRO A 130 11.16 4.59 -7.70
N THR A 131 12.00 3.61 -8.10
CA THR A 131 11.82 2.87 -9.35
C THR A 131 10.54 2.03 -9.32
N ALA A 132 10.23 1.38 -8.19
CA ALA A 132 9.02 0.59 -8.02
C ALA A 132 7.74 1.45 -8.15
N LEU A 133 7.73 2.64 -7.56
CA LEU A 133 6.58 3.54 -7.64
C LEU A 133 6.42 4.15 -9.03
N ALA A 134 7.53 4.52 -9.68
CA ALA A 134 7.51 5.04 -11.04
C ALA A 134 7.01 4.00 -12.07
N SER A 135 7.35 2.72 -11.89
CA SER A 135 6.93 1.65 -12.81
C SER A 135 5.49 1.16 -12.60
N ALA A 136 4.85 1.51 -11.47
CA ALA A 136 3.52 1.00 -11.12
C ALA A 136 2.44 1.32 -12.16
N GLY A 137 2.45 2.54 -12.72
CA GLY A 137 1.49 2.92 -13.77
C GLY A 137 1.65 2.08 -15.04
N ASP A 138 2.89 1.81 -15.45
CA ASP A 138 3.17 1.00 -16.64
C ASP A 138 2.82 -0.48 -16.43
N GLU A 139 3.07 -1.00 -15.22
CA GLU A 139 2.68 -2.37 -14.86
C GLU A 139 1.15 -2.53 -14.84
N ILE A 140 0.42 -1.53 -14.35
CA ILE A 140 -1.06 -1.52 -14.41
C ILE A 140 -1.54 -1.53 -15.87
N ARG A 141 -0.96 -0.70 -16.76
CA ARG A 141 -1.30 -0.72 -18.19
C ARG A 141 -1.02 -2.08 -18.82
N ARG A 142 0.11 -2.70 -18.49
CA ARG A 142 0.50 -4.03 -18.97
C ARG A 142 -0.52 -5.09 -18.57
N LEU A 143 -0.94 -5.11 -17.32
CA LEU A 143 -1.94 -6.06 -16.82
C LEU A 143 -3.32 -5.83 -17.46
N LEU A 144 -3.72 -4.58 -17.64
CA LEU A 144 -4.98 -4.23 -18.31
C LEU A 144 -5.03 -4.63 -19.78
N ALA A 145 -3.88 -4.59 -20.48
CA ALA A 145 -3.78 -5.01 -21.88
C ALA A 145 -3.75 -6.55 -22.06
N ALA A 146 -3.42 -7.29 -21.00
CA ALA A 146 -3.34 -8.75 -21.01
C ALA A 146 -4.64 -9.44 -20.59
N ALA A 147 -5.65 -8.66 -20.16
CA ALA A 147 -6.94 -9.13 -19.67
C ALA A 147 -8.05 -9.00 -20.72
#